data_AF-A0A1R1SGT8-F1
#
_entry.id   AF-A0A1R1SGT8-F1
#
_cell.length_a   1.000
_cell.length_b   1.000
_cell.length_c   1.000
_cell.angle_alpha   90.00
_cell.angle_beta   90.00
_cell.angle_gamma   90.00
#
_symmetry.space_group_name_H-M   'P 1'
#
loop_
_entity.id
_entity.type
_entity.pdbx_description
1 polymer ?
#
loop_
_entity_poly.entity_id
_entity_poly.type
_entity_poly.pdbx_seq_one_letter_code
_entity_poly.pdbx_strand_id
1 'polypeptide(L)' 'MSVRWSAGVIGSLVALAVLTGCADPDKSEIFTWTDEHGRACTGVVVVDSEDGDREVTSIDCDYPPEGVKPGRTTSSPLPG' A
#
# COMPACT_ATOMS: atom_id res chain seq x y z
N MET A 1 44.46 -19.81 -39.48
CA MET A 1 42.98 -19.80 -39.63
C MET A 1 42.41 -19.62 -38.24
N SER A 2 42.00 -18.39 -37.91
CA SER A 2 41.54 -17.96 -36.58
C SER A 2 40.08 -18.35 -36.35
N VAL A 3 39.82 -19.04 -35.24
CA VAL A 3 38.49 -19.46 -34.79
C VAL A 3 37.68 -18.23 -34.37
N ARG A 4 36.55 -18.02 -35.05
CA ARG A 4 35.62 -16.89 -34.86
C ARG A 4 34.85 -17.04 -33.53
N TRP A 5 34.73 -15.91 -32.83
CA TRP A 5 34.02 -15.71 -31.58
C TRP A 5 32.57 -16.18 -31.58
N SER A 6 32.15 -16.80 -30.48
CA SER A 6 30.75 -16.98 -30.09
C SER A 6 30.54 -16.30 -28.74
N ALA A 7 30.38 -14.98 -28.76
CA ALA A 7 30.04 -14.17 -27.58
C ALA A 7 28.81 -13.33 -27.94
N GLY A 8 27.63 -13.96 -27.92
CA GLY A 8 26.39 -13.30 -28.38
C GLY A 8 25.12 -13.63 -27.61
N VAL A 9 25.16 -14.53 -26.60
CA VAL A 9 23.91 -15.06 -26.00
C VAL A 9 23.71 -14.62 -24.54
N ILE A 10 24.74 -14.12 -23.85
CA ILE A 10 24.64 -13.82 -22.40
C ILE A 10 24.04 -12.43 -22.12
N GLY A 11 24.13 -11.47 -23.06
CA GLY A 11 23.66 -10.11 -22.85
C GLY A 11 22.14 -9.95 -22.75
N SER A 12 21.35 -10.83 -23.39
CA SER A 12 19.90 -10.67 -23.49
C SER A 12 19.15 -11.04 -22.21
N LEU A 13 19.67 -11.96 -21.38
CA LEU A 13 18.97 -12.39 -20.16
C LEU A 13 19.06 -11.35 -19.02
N VAL A 14 20.17 -10.60 -18.94
CA VAL A 14 20.34 -9.54 -17.94
C VAL A 14 19.46 -8.34 -18.26
N ALA A 15 19.31 -7.98 -19.53
CA ALA A 15 18.45 -6.87 -19.95
C ALA A 15 16.96 -7.10 -19.62
N LEU A 16 16.49 -8.35 -19.64
CA LEU A 16 15.12 -8.71 -19.27
C LEU A 16 14.88 -8.67 -17.75
N ALA A 17 15.89 -8.97 -16.93
CA ALA A 17 15.78 -8.94 -15.47
C ALA A 17 15.73 -7.52 -14.88
N VAL A 18 16.24 -6.51 -15.60
CA VAL A 18 16.19 -5.10 -15.17
C VAL A 18 14.81 -4.46 -15.47
N LEU A 19 14.03 -5.02 -16.39
CA LEU A 19 12.69 -4.54 -16.73
C LEU A 19 11.62 -4.93 -15.70
N THR A 20 11.88 -5.92 -14.84
CA THR A 20 11.04 -6.20 -13.67
C THR A 20 11.48 -5.29 -12.53
N GLY A 21 11.16 -4.00 -12.64
CA GLY A 21 11.49 -3.01 -11.63
C GLY A 21 10.99 -3.44 -10.24
N CYS A 22 11.89 -3.36 -9.25
CA CYS A 22 11.53 -3.48 -7.84
C CYS A 22 10.79 -2.20 -7.40
N ALA A 23 9.52 -2.05 -7.80
CA ALA A 23 8.65 -1.05 -7.20
C ALA A 23 8.12 -1.62 -5.88
N ASP A 24 8.21 -0.85 -4.80
CA ASP A 24 7.53 -1.18 -3.56
C ASP A 24 6.01 -1.11 -3.78
N PRO A 25 5.24 -2.14 -3.37
CA PRO A 25 3.80 -2.15 -3.58
C PRO A 25 3.09 -1.24 -2.57
N ASP A 26 2.07 -0.53 -3.05
CA ASP A 26 1.14 0.24 -2.21
C ASP A 26 0.58 -0.59 -1.07
N LYS A 27 0.35 0.10 0.05
CA LYS A 27 -0.09 -0.56 1.30
C LYS A 27 -1.45 -0.04 1.68
N SER A 28 -2.33 -0.97 2.02
CA SER A 28 -3.66 -0.63 2.50
C SER A 28 -3.78 -0.92 3.99
N GLU A 29 -4.38 0.01 4.73
CA GLU A 29 -4.58 -0.08 6.17
C GLU A 29 -6.04 0.19 6.52
N ILE A 30 -6.58 -0.54 7.50
CA ILE A 30 -7.82 -0.16 8.17
C ILE A 30 -7.47 0.93 9.18
N PHE A 31 -8.10 2.09 9.04
CA PHE A 31 -7.92 3.21 9.94
C PHE A 31 -9.25 3.52 10.63
N THR A 32 -9.24 3.57 11.95
CA THR A 32 -10.41 3.91 12.77
C THR A 32 -10.12 5.21 13.51
N TRP A 33 -11.04 6.17 13.46
CA TRP A 33 -10.93 7.46 14.14
C TRP A 33 -12.30 7.96 14.63
N THR A 34 -12.29 9.05 15.40
CA THR A 34 -13.52 9.76 15.79
C THR A 34 -13.58 11.08 15.03
N ASP A 35 -14.69 11.36 14.36
CA ASP A 35 -14.87 12.62 13.64
C ASP A 35 -15.27 13.78 14.58
N GLU A 36 -15.36 14.98 14.04
CA GLU A 36 -15.74 16.18 14.78
C GLU A 36 -17.18 16.14 15.32
N HIS A 37 -18.03 15.30 14.74
CA HIS A 37 -19.42 15.09 15.16
C HIS A 37 -19.54 14.05 16.27
N GLY A 38 -18.45 13.34 16.60
CA GLY A 38 -18.43 12.31 17.64
C GLY A 38 -18.79 10.91 17.15
N ARG A 39 -18.82 10.68 15.84
CA ARG A 39 -19.02 9.34 15.25
C ARG A 39 -17.72 8.55 15.30
N ALA A 40 -17.83 7.24 15.50
CA ALA A 40 -16.73 6.31 15.28
C ALA A 40 -16.72 5.94 13.79
N CYS A 41 -15.64 6.31 13.10
CA CYS A 41 -15.46 6.07 11.68
C CYS A 41 -14.39 5.02 11.44
N THR A 42 -14.61 4.17 10.44
CA THR A 42 -13.62 3.23 9.90
C THR A 42 -13.50 3.46 8.40
N GLY A 43 -12.27 3.47 7.89
CA GLY A 43 -11.99 3.61 6.47
C GLY A 43 -10.77 2.81 6.07
N VAL A 44 -10.59 2.64 4.76
CA VAL A 44 -9.39 2.05 4.18
C VAL A 44 -8.47 3.17 3.74
N VAL A 45 -7.25 3.18 4.25
CA VAL A 45 -6.21 4.10 3.82
C VAL A 45 -5.32 3.39 2.83
N VAL A 46 -5.19 3.94 1.63
CA VAL A 46 -4.16 3.53 0.68
C VAL A 46 -2.97 4.46 0.88
N VAL A 47 -1.80 3.87 1.12
CA VAL A 47 -0.52 4.56 1.26
C VAL A 47 0.27 4.29 -0.01
N ASP A 48 0.50 5.36 -0.78
CA ASP A 48 1.34 5.34 -1.98
C ASP A 48 2.79 5.08 -1.57
N SER A 49 3.45 4.12 -2.23
CA SER A 49 4.81 3.74 -1.85
C SER A 49 5.90 4.67 -2.39
N GLU A 50 5.60 5.47 -3.40
CA GLU A 50 6.55 6.41 -4.00
C GLU A 50 6.62 7.70 -3.19
N ASP A 51 5.47 8.28 -2.84
CA ASP A 51 5.38 9.60 -2.21
C ASP A 51 4.91 9.56 -0.74
N GLY A 52 4.36 8.44 -0.27
CA GLY A 52 3.83 8.29 1.09
C GLY A 52 2.48 8.97 1.32
N ASP A 53 1.84 9.43 0.25
CA ASP A 53 0.53 10.05 0.28
C ASP A 53 -0.52 9.05 0.80
N ARG A 54 -1.41 9.55 1.65
CA ARG A 54 -2.43 8.74 2.33
C ARG A 54 -3.81 9.18 1.84
N GLU A 55 -4.48 8.30 1.10
CA GLU A 55 -5.85 8.53 0.64
C GLU A 55 -6.81 7.65 1.45
N VAL A 56 -7.85 8.27 2.03
CA VAL A 56 -8.88 7.54 2.78
C VAL A 56 -10.06 7.26 1.87
N THR A 57 -10.44 5.98 1.78
CA THR A 57 -11.54 5.48 0.96
C THR A 57 -12.50 4.63 1.79
N SER A 58 -13.69 4.34 1.25
CA SER A 58 -14.67 3.43 1.84
C SER A 58 -15.00 3.73 3.31
N ILE A 59 -15.25 5.00 3.61
CA ILE A 59 -15.51 5.49 4.97
C ILE A 59 -16.92 5.08 5.41
N ASP A 60 -17.00 4.41 6.55
CA ASP A 60 -18.24 4.09 7.26
C ASP A 60 -18.19 4.72 8.66
N CYS A 61 -19.27 5.41 9.06
CA CYS A 61 -19.31 6.18 10.30
C CYS A 61 -20.64 5.99 11.02
N ASP A 62 -20.57 5.60 12.29
CA ASP A 62 -21.74 5.43 13.15
C ASP A 62 -21.53 6.05 14.52
N TYR A 63 -22.62 6.42 15.19
CA TYR A 63 -22.56 6.86 16.58
C TYR A 63 -22.40 5.67 17.52
N PRO A 64 -21.54 5.76 18.55
CA PRO A 64 -21.47 4.73 19.57
C PRO A 64 -22.79 4.65 20.35
N PRO A 65 -23.10 3.49 20.97
CA PRO A 65 -24.24 3.35 21.87
C PRO A 65 -24.22 4.40 23.00
N GLU A 66 -25.39 4.71 23.56
CA GLU A 66 -25.47 5.69 24.65
C GLU A 66 -24.56 5.32 25.83
N GLY A 67 -23.87 6.33 26.37
CA GLY A 67 -22.90 6.17 27.46
C GLY A 67 -21.55 5.56 27.05
N VAL A 68 -21.38 5.15 25.80
CA VAL A 68 -20.12 4.63 25.26
C VAL A 68 -19.37 5.75 24.54
N LYS A 69 -18.07 5.89 24.84
CA LYS A 69 -17.18 6.79 24.10
C LYS A 69 -16.52 6.04 22.96
N PRO A 70 -16.28 6.69 21.80
CA PRO A 70 -15.45 6.12 20.75
C PRO A 70 -14.08 5.66 21.27
N GLY A 71 -13.56 4.60 20.66
CA GLY A 71 -12.23 4.09 20.97
C GLY A 71 -11.12 5.07 20.59
N ARG A 72 -9.88 4.68 20.88
CA ARG A 72 -8.71 5.42 20.39
C ARG A 72 -8.60 5.27 18.88
N THR A 73 -7.97 6.25 18.23
CA THR A 73 -7.55 6.13 16.85
C THR A 73 -6.59 4.95 16.69
N THR A 74 -6.84 4.10 15.69
CA THR A 74 -5.99 2.93 15.40
C THR A 74 -5.76 2.78 13.90
N SER A 75 -4.60 2.23 13.54
CA SER A 75 -4.32 1.76 12.18
C SER A 75 -3.88 0.30 12.23
N SER A 76 -4.29 -0.50 11.26
CA SER A 76 -3.82 -1.87 11.08
C SER A 76 -3.67 -2.19 9.59
N PRO A 77 -2.56 -2.81 9.17
CA PRO A 77 -2.39 -3.24 7.79
C PRO A 77 -3.45 -4.27 7.40
N LEU A 78 -3.91 -4.21 6.15
CA LEU A 78 -4.68 -5.29 5.55
C LEU A 78 -3.74 -6.45 5.20
N PRO A 79 -4.21 -7.71 5.34
CA PRO A 79 -3.48 -8.85 4.79
C PRO A 79 -3.42 -8.72 3.27
N GLY A 80 -2.19 -8.81 2.73
CA GLY A 80 -1.90 -8.82 1.29
C GLY A 80 -1.87 -10.22 0.71
#